data_AF-A0A9D4LTB5-F1
#
_entry.id   AF-A0A9D4LTB5-F1
#
_cell.length_a   1.000
_cell.length_b   1.000
_cell.length_c   1.000
_cell.angle_alpha   90.00
_cell.angle_beta   90.00
_cell.angle_gamma   90.00
#
_symmetry.space_group_name_H-M   'P 1'
#
loop_
_entity.id
_entity.type
_entity.pdbx_description
1 polymer ?
#
loop_
_entity_poly.entity_id
_entity_poly.type
_entity_poly.pdbx_seq_one_letter_code
_entity_poly.pdbx_strand_id
1 'polypeptide(L)'
;MDADYATVRQFLEIGCGCKSKCTVNFDIGQVYHHILNMRELTKEEKDIIVMGNLKCGNGLITKRGKPRKRSMVSYNAFQKPVCKKTFMLDNDIGRSALESLVDHFKQNGPLPRKHGNVGKKPPQAVIYDDVKRVVEFLQNYADTYGIPQPAAPRGSDNTPPIYLDSGKTKLTIHKEYIESCREAGVRSLQRIAFCEIWKSCLCHIRIASPRDDVCATCEGHRKNIMKAIEESEK
;
A
#
# COMPACT_ATOMS: atom_id res chain seq x y z
N MET A 1 4.76 12.77 -29.27
CA MET A 1 5.63 11.58 -29.23
C MET A 1 5.74 11.19 -27.77
N ASP A 2 5.49 9.92 -27.42
CA ASP A 2 5.61 9.44 -26.05
C ASP A 2 7.05 9.66 -25.53
N ALA A 3 7.19 10.17 -24.30
CA ALA A 3 8.49 10.50 -23.70
C ALA A 3 9.40 9.27 -23.57
N ASP A 4 8.80 8.10 -23.38
CA ASP A 4 9.52 6.84 -23.29
C ASP A 4 10.06 6.38 -24.65
N TYR A 5 9.31 6.59 -25.73
CA TYR A 5 9.79 6.32 -27.09
C TYR A 5 11.01 7.18 -27.43
N ALA A 6 10.97 8.47 -27.07
CA ALA A 6 12.09 9.39 -27.27
C ALA A 6 13.34 8.94 -26.48
N THR A 7 13.15 8.43 -25.26
CA THR A 7 14.24 7.91 -24.42
C THR A 7 14.87 6.65 -25.02
N VAL A 8 14.06 5.70 -25.49
CA VAL A 8 14.55 4.47 -26.15
C VAL A 8 15.30 4.82 -27.42
N ARG A 9 14.74 5.71 -28.25
CA ARG A 9 15.39 6.22 -29.46
C ARG A 9 16.75 6.85 -29.14
N GLN A 10 16.80 7.78 -28.19
CA GLN A 10 18.03 8.44 -27.79
C GLN A 10 19.08 7.43 -27.29
N PHE A 11 18.68 6.43 -26.49
CA PHE A 11 19.59 5.40 -26.03
C PHE A 11 20.17 4.56 -27.17
N LEU A 12 19.35 4.20 -28.16
CA LEU A 12 19.79 3.41 -29.31
C LEU A 12 20.67 4.21 -30.28
N GLU A 13 20.38 5.50 -30.47
CA GLU A 13 21.18 6.42 -31.29
C GLU A 13 22.56 6.73 -30.65
N ILE A 14 22.61 7.00 -29.34
CA ILE A 14 23.87 7.18 -28.60
C ILE A 14 24.63 5.85 -28.47
N GLY A 15 23.89 4.76 -28.31
CA GLY A 15 24.39 3.40 -28.13
C GLY A 15 24.73 3.05 -26.67
N CYS A 16 24.89 1.75 -26.40
CA CYS A 16 25.16 1.19 -25.07
C CYS A 16 26.45 1.68 -24.37
N GLY A 17 27.39 2.30 -25.10
CA GLY A 17 28.75 2.61 -24.63
C GLY A 17 29.62 1.37 -24.35
N CYS A 18 29.20 0.20 -24.81
CA CYS A 18 29.87 -1.07 -24.58
C CYS A 18 30.81 -1.43 -25.75
N LYS A 19 31.92 -2.16 -25.48
CA LYS A 19 32.95 -2.49 -26.49
C LYS A 19 32.39 -3.21 -27.72
N SER A 20 31.39 -4.06 -27.53
CA SER A 20 30.75 -4.85 -28.59
C SER A 20 29.66 -4.10 -29.35
N LYS A 21 29.34 -2.84 -28.97
CA LYS A 21 28.23 -2.05 -29.54
C LYS A 21 26.95 -2.90 -29.71
N CYS A 22 26.50 -3.55 -28.63
CA CYS A 22 25.50 -4.62 -28.70
C CYS A 22 24.08 -4.18 -29.13
N THR A 23 23.83 -2.87 -29.25
CA THR A 23 22.57 -2.29 -29.74
C THR A 23 22.54 -2.09 -31.26
N VAL A 24 23.63 -2.42 -31.97
CA VAL A 24 23.68 -2.33 -33.43
C VAL A 24 22.62 -3.26 -34.03
N ASN A 25 21.82 -2.74 -34.96
CA ASN A 25 20.69 -3.41 -35.62
C ASN A 25 19.48 -3.69 -34.71
N PHE A 26 19.34 -2.98 -33.58
CA PHE A 26 18.08 -3.01 -32.83
C PHE A 26 17.09 -2.08 -33.50
N ASP A 27 15.91 -2.59 -33.81
CA ASP A 27 14.81 -1.76 -34.28
C ASP A 27 14.16 -1.02 -33.10
N ILE A 28 14.03 0.30 -33.21
CA ILE A 28 13.51 1.15 -32.13
C ILE A 28 12.06 0.76 -31.81
N GLY A 29 11.26 0.48 -32.85
CA GLY A 29 9.86 0.07 -32.71
C GLY A 29 9.72 -1.26 -31.97
N GLN A 30 10.52 -2.27 -32.34
CA GLN A 30 10.53 -3.57 -31.68
C GLN A 30 10.95 -3.48 -30.21
N VAL A 31 12.01 -2.73 -29.90
CA VAL A 31 12.47 -2.56 -28.51
C VAL A 31 11.42 -1.83 -27.67
N TYR A 32 10.84 -0.76 -28.20
CA TYR A 32 9.80 -0.02 -27.51
C TYR A 32 8.55 -0.87 -27.28
N HIS A 33 8.08 -1.62 -28.29
CA HIS A 33 6.94 -2.52 -28.13
C HIS A 33 7.25 -3.65 -27.13
N HIS A 34 8.47 -4.16 -27.11
CA HIS A 34 8.88 -5.14 -26.09
C HIS A 34 8.81 -4.56 -24.68
N ILE A 35 9.30 -3.32 -24.48
CA ILE A 35 9.21 -2.62 -23.19
C ILE A 35 7.76 -2.44 -22.75
N LEU A 36 6.86 -2.05 -23.67
CA LEU A 36 5.43 -1.97 -23.36
C LEU A 36 4.87 -3.32 -22.91
N ASN A 37 5.17 -4.40 -23.65
CA ASN A 37 4.76 -5.75 -23.24
C ASN A 37 5.31 -6.11 -21.85
N MET A 38 6.57 -5.76 -21.55
CA MET A 38 7.19 -6.02 -20.25
C MET A 38 6.58 -5.22 -19.09
N ARG A 39 5.84 -4.15 -19.38
CA ARG A 39 5.11 -3.35 -18.38
C ARG A 39 3.71 -3.89 -18.09
N GLU A 40 3.09 -4.56 -19.07
CA GLU A 40 1.80 -5.23 -18.90
C GLU A 40 1.90 -6.49 -18.04
N LEU A 41 3.11 -7.06 -17.91
CA LEU A 41 3.33 -8.27 -17.12
C LEU A 41 3.24 -8.02 -15.62
N THR A 42 2.73 -9.02 -14.90
CA THR A 42 2.87 -9.08 -13.44
C THR A 42 4.34 -9.18 -13.05
N LYS A 43 4.62 -8.87 -11.78
CA LYS A 43 5.99 -8.95 -11.25
C LYS A 43 6.54 -10.38 -11.33
N GLU A 44 5.74 -11.41 -11.04
CA GLU A 44 6.19 -12.80 -11.13
C GLU A 44 6.52 -13.20 -12.57
N GLU A 45 5.67 -12.85 -13.54
CA GLU A 45 5.89 -13.16 -14.96
C GLU A 45 7.15 -12.48 -15.49
N LYS A 46 7.31 -11.20 -15.19
CA LYS A 46 8.48 -10.41 -15.56
C LYS A 46 9.76 -11.01 -14.98
N ASP A 47 9.75 -11.40 -13.71
CA ASP A 47 10.88 -12.05 -13.05
C ASP A 47 11.28 -13.36 -13.77
N ILE A 48 10.31 -14.19 -14.17
CA ILE A 48 10.55 -15.45 -14.90
C ILE A 48 11.19 -15.18 -16.26
N ILE A 49 10.68 -14.23 -17.04
CA ILE A 49 11.24 -13.87 -18.36
C ILE A 49 12.66 -13.34 -18.21
N VAL A 50 12.88 -12.42 -17.27
CA VAL A 50 14.20 -11.84 -17.00
C VAL A 50 15.18 -12.95 -16.64
N MET A 51 14.81 -13.86 -15.73
CA MET A 51 15.64 -15.01 -15.35
C MET A 51 15.93 -15.95 -16.52
N GLY A 52 14.94 -16.23 -17.37
CA GLY A 52 15.11 -17.08 -18.56
C GLY A 52 16.14 -16.52 -19.55
N ASN A 53 16.30 -15.20 -19.59
CA ASN A 53 17.27 -14.53 -20.45
C ASN A 53 18.67 -14.37 -19.81
N LEU A 54 18.82 -14.72 -18.53
CA LEU A 54 20.11 -14.80 -17.85
C LEU A 54 20.80 -16.14 -18.16
N LYS A 55 22.12 -16.12 -18.35
CA LYS A 55 22.94 -17.33 -18.19
C LYS A 55 23.93 -17.10 -17.08
N CYS A 56 23.84 -17.91 -16.03
CA CYS A 56 24.79 -17.91 -14.92
C CYS A 56 25.79 -19.05 -15.10
N GLY A 57 27.08 -18.72 -15.13
CA GLY A 57 28.13 -19.73 -15.13
C GLY A 57 28.34 -20.31 -13.73
N ASN A 58 28.20 -21.63 -13.59
CA ASN A 58 28.34 -22.35 -12.31
C ASN A 58 29.81 -22.65 -11.92
N GLY A 59 30.78 -22.15 -12.69
CA GLY A 59 32.21 -22.43 -12.44
C GLY A 59 32.73 -21.71 -11.20
N LEU A 60 32.85 -22.44 -10.09
CA LEU A 60 33.49 -21.97 -8.85
C LEU A 60 35.00 -21.70 -9.02
N ILE A 61 35.60 -22.29 -10.05
CA ILE A 61 37.04 -22.27 -10.32
C ILE A 61 37.26 -21.64 -11.70
N THR A 62 38.25 -20.75 -11.79
CA THR A 62 38.70 -20.19 -13.07
C THR A 62 39.45 -21.24 -13.90
N LYS A 63 39.63 -21.02 -15.21
CA LYS A 63 40.50 -21.88 -16.06
C LYS A 63 41.94 -22.02 -15.53
N ARG A 64 42.35 -21.18 -14.56
CA ARG A 64 43.66 -21.15 -13.91
C ARG A 64 43.63 -21.73 -12.47
N GLY A 65 42.59 -22.48 -12.09
CA GLY A 65 42.51 -23.13 -10.77
C GLY A 65 42.18 -22.22 -9.58
N LYS A 66 42.05 -20.90 -9.78
CA LYS A 66 41.75 -19.96 -8.69
C LYS A 66 40.26 -19.89 -8.37
N PRO A 67 39.87 -19.73 -7.08
CA PRO A 67 38.48 -19.50 -6.69
C PRO A 67 37.97 -18.24 -7.38
N ARG A 68 36.80 -18.38 -8.00
CA ARG A 68 36.27 -17.35 -8.87
C ARG A 68 35.61 -16.25 -8.05
N LYS A 69 36.22 -15.06 -8.03
CA LYS A 69 35.72 -13.89 -7.28
C LYS A 69 34.40 -13.29 -7.81
N ARG A 70 34.03 -13.56 -9.07
CA ARG A 70 32.79 -13.07 -9.69
C ARG A 70 32.18 -14.14 -10.60
N SER A 71 30.95 -14.55 -10.33
CA SER A 71 30.14 -15.40 -11.22
C SER A 71 29.94 -14.68 -12.55
N MET A 72 30.19 -15.37 -13.67
CA MET A 72 29.93 -14.79 -14.99
C MET A 72 28.42 -14.86 -15.23
N VAL A 73 27.76 -13.72 -15.23
CA VAL A 73 26.37 -13.57 -15.66
C VAL A 73 26.41 -12.96 -17.06
N SER A 74 25.90 -13.69 -18.04
CA SER A 74 25.67 -13.14 -19.38
C SER A 74 24.20 -12.79 -19.54
N TYR A 75 23.95 -11.65 -20.15
CA TYR A 75 22.62 -11.14 -20.44
C TYR A 75 22.32 -11.36 -21.92
N ASN A 76 21.13 -11.85 -22.25
CA ASN A 76 20.69 -11.96 -23.62
C ASN A 76 19.43 -11.13 -23.83
N ALA A 77 19.34 -10.44 -24.95
CA ALA A 77 18.14 -9.75 -25.43
C ALA A 77 18.00 -10.03 -26.92
N PHE A 78 16.79 -10.26 -27.40
CA PHE A 78 16.52 -10.62 -28.80
C PHE A 78 17.47 -11.71 -29.34
N GLN A 79 17.68 -12.77 -28.54
CA GLN A 79 18.55 -13.91 -28.85
C GLN A 79 20.05 -13.58 -29.05
N LYS A 80 20.49 -12.39 -28.65
CA LYS A 80 21.88 -11.93 -28.77
C LYS A 80 22.46 -11.57 -27.40
N PRO A 81 23.77 -11.79 -27.17
CA PRO A 81 24.41 -11.36 -25.94
C PRO A 81 24.51 -9.83 -25.88
N VAL A 82 24.02 -9.25 -24.80
CA VAL A 82 24.01 -7.80 -24.59
C VAL A 82 24.73 -7.40 -23.30
N CYS A 83 25.06 -6.12 -23.19
CA CYS A 83 25.59 -5.57 -21.94
C CYS A 83 24.47 -5.42 -20.88
N LYS A 84 24.85 -5.32 -19.59
CA LYS A 84 23.91 -5.12 -18.48
C LYS A 84 23.00 -3.90 -18.69
N LYS A 85 23.52 -2.79 -19.24
CA LYS A 85 22.73 -1.56 -19.47
C LYS A 85 21.62 -1.78 -20.49
N THR A 86 21.94 -2.39 -21.62
CA THR A 86 20.97 -2.72 -22.67
C THR A 86 19.93 -3.72 -22.17
N PHE A 87 20.35 -4.73 -21.42
CA PHE A 87 19.43 -5.69 -20.81
C PHE A 87 18.45 -5.04 -19.84
N MET A 88 18.92 -4.09 -19.02
CA MET A 88 18.08 -3.34 -18.09
C MET A 88 17.03 -2.49 -18.81
N LEU A 89 17.42 -1.84 -19.92
CA LEU A 89 16.49 -1.06 -20.74
C LEU A 89 15.44 -1.97 -21.37
N ASP A 90 15.88 -3.03 -22.03
CA ASP A 90 15.02 -4.00 -22.75
C ASP A 90 13.95 -4.60 -21.84
N ASN A 91 14.35 -5.01 -20.63
CA ASN A 91 13.43 -5.63 -19.67
C ASN A 91 12.76 -4.61 -18.73
N ASP A 92 12.95 -3.30 -18.96
CA ASP A 92 12.44 -2.20 -18.13
C ASP A 92 12.63 -2.46 -16.62
N ILE A 93 13.88 -2.71 -16.21
CA ILE A 93 14.22 -3.14 -14.85
C ILE A 93 15.36 -2.32 -14.24
N GLY A 94 15.17 -1.91 -12.99
CA GLY A 94 16.16 -1.19 -12.20
C GLY A 94 17.36 -2.06 -11.78
N ARG A 95 18.48 -1.41 -11.47
CA ARG A 95 19.75 -2.09 -11.12
C ARG A 95 19.61 -3.05 -9.94
N SER A 96 19.04 -2.57 -8.83
CA SER A 96 18.90 -3.35 -7.59
C SER A 96 17.95 -4.54 -7.76
N ALA A 97 16.89 -4.37 -8.55
CA ALA A 97 15.95 -5.43 -8.86
C ALA A 97 16.62 -6.54 -9.69
N LEU A 98 17.41 -6.16 -10.71
CA LEU A 98 18.19 -7.11 -11.50
C LEU A 98 19.24 -7.85 -10.66
N GLU A 99 19.96 -7.15 -9.78
CA GLU A 99 20.96 -7.78 -8.89
C GLU A 99 20.30 -8.79 -7.94
N SER A 100 19.17 -8.44 -7.36
CA SER A 100 18.38 -9.34 -6.51
C SER A 100 17.88 -10.57 -7.29
N LEU A 101 17.47 -10.39 -8.55
CA LEU A 101 17.05 -11.51 -9.42
C LEU A 101 18.21 -12.43 -9.76
N VAL A 102 19.36 -11.86 -10.10
CA VAL A 102 20.57 -12.62 -10.40
C VAL A 102 21.00 -13.46 -9.20
N ASP A 103 20.94 -12.92 -7.99
CA ASP A 103 21.33 -13.66 -6.79
C ASP A 103 20.32 -14.73 -6.41
N HIS A 104 19.02 -14.44 -6.54
CA HIS A 104 17.96 -15.45 -6.40
C HIS A 104 18.14 -16.58 -7.41
N PHE A 105 18.37 -16.26 -8.69
CA PHE A 105 18.53 -17.25 -9.75
C PHE A 105 19.74 -18.16 -9.52
N LYS A 106 20.84 -17.65 -8.96
CA LYS A 106 22.00 -18.47 -8.59
C LYS A 106 21.71 -19.44 -7.45
N GLN A 107 20.90 -19.02 -6.47
CA GLN A 107 20.62 -19.82 -5.27
C GLN A 107 19.50 -20.83 -5.51
N ASN A 108 18.46 -20.42 -6.23
CA ASN A 108 17.18 -21.13 -6.32
C ASN A 108 16.82 -21.53 -7.77
N GLY A 109 17.61 -21.12 -8.78
CA GLY A 109 17.27 -21.34 -10.19
C GLY A 109 16.11 -20.46 -10.68
N PRO A 110 15.42 -20.85 -11.77
CA PRO A 110 14.31 -20.08 -12.36
C PRO A 110 13.00 -20.12 -11.56
N LEU A 111 13.04 -20.50 -10.27
CA LEU A 111 11.84 -20.57 -9.44
C LEU A 111 11.27 -19.16 -9.20
N PRO A 112 9.93 -19.01 -9.16
CA PRO A 112 9.30 -17.73 -8.82
C PRO A 112 9.79 -17.20 -7.46
N ARG A 113 10.12 -15.91 -7.40
CA ARG A 113 10.49 -15.26 -6.15
C ARG A 113 9.27 -15.13 -5.25
N LYS A 114 9.31 -15.74 -4.08
CA LYS A 114 8.31 -15.49 -3.04
C LYS A 114 8.74 -14.29 -2.21
N HIS A 115 7.85 -13.31 -2.06
CA HIS A 115 8.12 -12.18 -1.17
C HIS A 115 8.19 -12.68 0.29
N GLY A 116 9.20 -12.22 1.04
CA GLY A 116 9.50 -12.75 2.38
C GLY A 116 8.40 -12.54 3.43
N ASN A 117 7.44 -11.65 3.15
CA ASN A 117 6.27 -11.39 3.99
C ASN A 117 5.01 -12.15 3.56
N VAL A 118 5.05 -12.93 2.46
CA VAL A 118 3.90 -13.74 2.05
C VAL A 118 3.58 -14.73 3.17
N GLY A 119 2.32 -14.72 3.63
CA GLY A 119 1.85 -15.57 4.72
C GLY A 119 2.31 -15.15 6.12
N LYS A 120 3.12 -14.09 6.26
CA LYS A 120 3.53 -13.57 7.57
C LYS A 120 2.60 -12.44 7.99
N LYS A 121 2.01 -12.56 9.17
CA LYS A 121 1.31 -11.42 9.79
C LYS A 121 2.33 -10.35 10.17
N PRO A 122 2.07 -9.06 9.90
CA PRO A 122 2.92 -7.98 10.39
C PRO A 122 3.06 -8.10 11.91
N PRO A 123 4.25 -7.84 12.48
CA PRO A 123 4.44 -7.90 13.93
C PRO A 123 3.56 -6.92 14.69
N GLN A 124 3.12 -5.85 14.03
CA GLN A 124 2.24 -4.82 14.60
C GLN A 124 0.77 -5.01 14.22
N ALA A 125 0.38 -6.14 13.62
CA ALA A 125 -1.01 -6.41 13.25
C ALA A 125 -1.93 -6.23 14.47
N VAL A 126 -3.08 -5.60 14.23
CA VAL A 126 -4.12 -5.44 15.25
C VAL A 126 -4.68 -6.84 15.57
N ILE A 127 -4.64 -7.23 16.84
CA ILE A 127 -5.22 -8.48 17.32
C ILE A 127 -6.58 -8.24 17.97
N TYR A 128 -7.35 -9.31 18.20
CA TYR A 128 -8.68 -9.21 18.82
C TYR A 128 -8.67 -8.44 20.14
N ASP A 129 -7.69 -8.71 21.01
CA ASP A 129 -7.58 -8.03 22.30
C ASP A 129 -7.32 -6.52 22.16
N ASP A 130 -6.62 -6.10 21.10
CA ASP A 130 -6.43 -4.67 20.81
C ASP A 130 -7.78 -4.02 20.44
N VAL A 131 -8.58 -4.69 19.62
CA VAL A 131 -9.92 -4.22 19.24
C VAL A 131 -10.83 -4.14 20.46
N LYS A 132 -10.88 -5.20 21.26
CA LYS A 132 -11.68 -5.27 22.49
C LYS A 132 -11.35 -4.11 23.44
N ARG A 133 -10.06 -3.85 23.69
CA ARG A 133 -9.63 -2.72 24.53
C ARG A 133 -10.07 -1.36 24.01
N VAL A 134 -9.96 -1.11 22.71
CA VAL A 134 -10.40 0.16 22.12
C VAL A 134 -11.92 0.32 22.27
N VAL A 135 -12.67 -0.76 22.04
CA VAL A 135 -14.13 -0.75 22.18
C VAL A 135 -14.54 -0.47 23.63
N GLU A 136 -13.96 -1.19 24.59
CA GLU A 136 -14.21 -1.00 26.03
C GLU A 136 -13.84 0.42 26.48
N PHE A 137 -12.69 0.92 26.05
CA PHE A 137 -12.28 2.30 26.36
C PHE A 137 -13.30 3.32 25.84
N LEU A 138 -13.72 3.22 24.57
CA LEU A 138 -14.65 4.18 23.96
C LEU A 138 -16.06 4.08 24.54
N GLN A 139 -16.52 2.87 24.92
CA GLN A 139 -17.79 2.69 25.61
C GLN A 139 -17.76 3.36 26.99
N ASN A 140 -16.74 3.05 27.81
CA ASN A 140 -16.57 3.68 29.12
C ASN A 140 -16.44 5.21 29.00
N TYR A 141 -15.76 5.68 27.95
CA TYR A 141 -15.64 7.11 27.66
C TYR A 141 -16.98 7.75 27.35
N ALA A 142 -17.79 7.10 26.51
CA ALA A 142 -19.12 7.56 26.14
C ALA A 142 -20.11 7.48 27.31
N ASP A 143 -19.99 6.49 28.19
CA ASP A 143 -20.82 6.40 29.39
C ASP A 143 -20.49 7.53 30.39
N THR A 144 -19.23 7.98 30.42
CA THR A 144 -18.78 9.04 31.33
C THR A 144 -19.05 10.45 30.79
N TYR A 145 -18.81 10.68 29.50
CA TYR A 145 -18.81 12.01 28.88
C TYR A 145 -19.83 12.19 27.76
N GLY A 146 -20.50 11.11 27.37
CA GLY A 146 -21.46 11.11 26.28
C GLY A 146 -22.85 11.54 26.73
N ILE A 147 -23.51 12.30 25.87
CA ILE A 147 -24.91 12.68 26.05
C ILE A 147 -25.72 11.88 25.03
N PRO A 148 -26.55 10.91 25.46
CA PRO A 148 -27.41 10.18 24.55
C PRO A 148 -28.47 11.12 23.99
N GLN A 149 -28.74 11.05 22.69
CA GLN A 149 -29.78 11.87 22.09
C GLN A 149 -31.17 11.40 22.57
N PRO A 150 -32.00 12.28 23.17
CA PRO A 150 -33.28 11.90 23.77
C PRO A 150 -34.38 11.54 22.75
N ALA A 151 -34.18 11.83 21.46
CA ALA A 151 -35.14 11.56 20.39
C ALA A 151 -34.55 10.60 19.35
N ALA A 152 -35.40 9.66 18.92
CA ALA A 152 -35.19 8.47 18.08
C ALA A 152 -34.30 8.66 16.83
N PRO A 153 -33.82 7.55 16.22
CA PRO A 153 -32.69 7.58 15.32
C PRO A 153 -32.84 8.46 14.07
N ARG A 154 -31.73 9.15 13.79
CA ARG A 154 -31.33 9.84 12.54
C ARG A 154 -31.31 8.95 11.28
N GLY A 155 -32.42 8.44 10.74
CA GLY A 155 -32.39 7.67 9.48
C GLY A 155 -32.33 6.14 9.66
N SER A 156 -31.56 5.43 8.82
CA SER A 156 -31.59 3.94 8.73
C SER A 156 -30.92 3.18 9.87
N ASP A 157 -30.21 3.88 10.75
CA ASP A 157 -29.44 3.26 11.84
C ASP A 157 -30.34 3.14 13.08
N ASN A 158 -30.69 1.92 13.50
CA ASN A 158 -31.61 1.72 14.63
C ASN A 158 -31.03 2.10 16.02
N THR A 159 -29.75 2.45 16.12
CA THR A 159 -29.09 2.81 17.38
C THR A 159 -29.01 4.33 17.54
N PRO A 160 -29.63 4.92 18.59
CA PRO A 160 -29.51 6.34 18.87
C PRO A 160 -28.04 6.76 19.01
N PRO A 161 -27.62 7.90 18.42
CA PRO A 161 -26.26 8.37 18.56
C PRO A 161 -25.99 8.84 20.00
N ILE A 162 -24.77 8.57 20.46
CA ILE A 162 -24.22 9.12 21.70
C ILE A 162 -23.23 10.22 21.29
N TYR A 163 -23.46 11.44 21.78
CA TYR A 163 -22.64 12.58 21.43
C TYR A 163 -21.63 12.91 22.52
N LEU A 164 -20.35 12.89 22.16
CA LEU A 164 -19.24 13.41 22.96
C LEU A 164 -19.11 14.92 22.77
N ASP A 165 -18.51 15.61 23.74
CA ASP A 165 -18.29 17.05 23.72
C ASP A 165 -17.62 17.54 22.42
N SER A 166 -18.17 18.61 21.84
CA SER A 166 -17.65 19.32 20.67
C SER A 166 -16.24 19.89 20.85
N GLY A 167 -15.81 20.15 22.10
CA GLY A 167 -14.45 20.57 22.44
C GLY A 167 -13.41 19.44 22.35
N LYS A 168 -13.85 18.17 22.32
CA LYS A 168 -12.98 17.01 22.18
C LYS A 168 -12.79 16.65 20.72
N THR A 169 -11.60 16.17 20.38
CA THR A 169 -11.29 15.63 19.05
C THR A 169 -10.93 14.16 19.16
N LYS A 170 -11.00 13.41 18.05
CA LYS A 170 -10.50 12.02 18.03
C LYS A 170 -9.03 11.93 18.47
N LEU A 171 -8.25 12.99 18.26
CA LEU A 171 -6.86 13.07 18.70
C LEU A 171 -6.75 13.20 20.23
N THR A 172 -7.54 14.06 20.87
CA THR A 172 -7.49 14.23 22.33
C THR A 172 -7.92 12.95 23.05
N ILE A 173 -9.01 12.34 22.58
CA ILE A 173 -9.51 11.06 23.12
C ILE A 173 -8.48 9.94 22.90
N HIS A 174 -7.78 9.92 21.75
CA HIS A 174 -6.70 8.96 21.51
C HIS A 174 -5.50 9.15 22.44
N LYS A 175 -5.18 10.39 22.85
CA LYS A 175 -4.13 10.63 23.86
C LYS A 175 -4.53 10.09 25.23
N GLU A 176 -5.78 10.33 25.64
CA GLU A 176 -6.35 9.79 26.88
C GLU A 176 -6.36 8.25 26.86
N TYR A 177 -6.64 7.63 25.71
CA TYR A 177 -6.51 6.18 25.51
C TYR A 177 -5.06 5.68 25.66
N ILE A 178 -4.08 6.42 25.11
CA ILE A 178 -2.66 6.05 25.26
C ILE A 178 -2.24 6.11 26.73
N GLU A 179 -2.66 7.13 27.46
CA GLU A 179 -2.39 7.28 28.89
C GLU A 179 -3.01 6.13 29.68
N SER A 180 -4.28 5.81 29.44
CA SER A 180 -4.95 4.66 30.05
C SER A 180 -4.24 3.33 29.75
N CYS A 181 -3.79 3.11 28.51
CA CYS A 181 -3.02 1.91 28.17
C CYS A 181 -1.67 1.86 28.89
N ARG A 182 -1.01 3.01 29.04
CA ARG A 182 0.28 3.13 29.73
C ARG A 182 0.13 2.79 31.22
N GLU A 183 -0.93 3.27 31.86
CA GLU A 183 -1.24 2.97 33.26
C GLU A 183 -1.56 1.49 33.47
N ALA A 184 -2.30 0.88 32.56
CA ALA A 184 -2.61 -0.55 32.58
C ALA A 184 -1.43 -1.46 32.15
N GLY A 185 -0.30 -0.89 31.69
CA GLY A 185 0.85 -1.64 31.22
C GLY A 185 0.60 -2.44 29.93
N VAL A 186 -0.39 -2.03 29.11
CA VAL A 186 -0.79 -2.72 27.88
C VAL A 186 -0.32 -1.97 26.63
N ARG A 187 -0.20 -2.70 25.52
CA ARG A 187 0.10 -2.11 24.21
C ARG A 187 -1.03 -1.18 23.78
N SER A 188 -0.69 0.05 23.38
CA SER A 188 -1.61 0.99 22.75
C SER A 188 -1.57 0.88 21.22
N LEU A 189 -2.72 1.10 20.58
CA LEU A 189 -2.81 1.24 19.13
C LEU A 189 -2.48 2.65 18.65
N GLN A 190 -1.95 2.75 17.43
CA GLN A 190 -1.79 4.03 16.75
C GLN A 190 -3.15 4.65 16.38
N ARG A 191 -3.15 5.98 16.21
CA ARG A 191 -4.36 6.78 16.00
C ARG A 191 -5.22 6.29 14.83
N ILE A 192 -4.59 5.88 13.72
CA ILE A 192 -5.30 5.42 12.53
C ILE A 192 -6.10 4.15 12.86
N ALA A 193 -5.45 3.12 13.39
CA ALA A 193 -6.12 1.87 13.79
C ALA A 193 -7.21 2.11 14.85
N PHE A 194 -6.94 2.98 15.84
CA PHE A 194 -7.94 3.39 16.83
C PHE A 194 -9.18 4.02 16.17
N CYS A 195 -8.99 4.94 15.23
CA CYS A 195 -10.09 5.62 14.53
C CYS A 195 -10.86 4.68 13.58
N GLU A 196 -10.18 3.71 12.98
CA GLU A 196 -10.80 2.67 12.15
C GLU A 196 -11.69 1.75 12.99
N ILE A 197 -11.21 1.28 14.14
CA ILE A 197 -11.99 0.47 15.09
C ILE A 197 -13.20 1.26 15.60
N TRP A 198 -13.01 2.53 15.96
CA TRP A 198 -14.13 3.39 16.35
C TRP A 198 -15.17 3.45 15.23
N LYS A 199 -14.75 3.71 13.98
CA LYS A 199 -15.67 3.80 12.85
C LYS A 199 -16.40 2.49 12.55
N SER A 200 -15.74 1.33 12.68
CA SER A 200 -16.31 0.03 12.34
C SER A 200 -17.17 -0.56 13.46
N CYS A 201 -16.76 -0.42 14.72
CA CYS A 201 -17.40 -1.06 15.87
C CYS A 201 -18.36 -0.13 16.64
N LEU A 202 -18.12 1.19 16.60
CA LEU A 202 -18.80 2.17 17.46
C LEU A 202 -19.21 3.43 16.69
N CYS A 203 -19.75 3.26 15.47
CA CYS A 203 -20.16 4.37 14.60
C CYS A 203 -21.28 5.27 15.17
N HIS A 204 -22.02 4.77 16.17
CA HIS A 204 -23.06 5.50 16.90
C HIS A 204 -22.48 6.47 17.94
N ILE A 205 -21.24 6.28 18.40
CA ILE A 205 -20.54 7.23 19.26
C ILE A 205 -19.89 8.29 18.39
N ARG A 206 -20.31 9.55 18.51
CA ARG A 206 -19.89 10.65 17.63
C ARG A 206 -19.47 11.87 18.43
N ILE A 207 -18.56 12.66 17.90
CA ILE A 207 -18.24 13.97 18.47
C ILE A 207 -19.32 14.94 18.00
N ALA A 208 -19.93 15.69 18.92
CA ALA A 208 -20.97 16.66 18.62
C ALA A 208 -20.45 17.72 17.63
N SER A 209 -21.20 17.95 16.57
CA SER A 209 -21.03 19.11 15.70
C SER A 209 -22.09 20.17 16.04
N PRO A 210 -21.93 21.44 15.62
CA PRO A 210 -22.96 22.46 15.81
C PRO A 210 -24.34 22.11 15.24
N ARG A 211 -24.41 21.18 14.27
CA ARG A 211 -25.70 20.70 13.71
C ARG A 211 -26.40 19.65 14.57
N ASP A 212 -25.65 19.06 15.51
CA ASP A 212 -26.15 18.08 16.46
C ASP A 212 -26.70 18.72 17.73
N ASP A 213 -26.42 20.01 17.96
CA ASP A 213 -26.99 20.78 19.05
C ASP A 213 -28.51 20.93 18.86
N VAL A 214 -29.25 20.51 19.86
CA VAL A 214 -30.72 20.62 19.90
C VAL A 214 -31.05 21.81 20.77
N CYS A 215 -30.66 23.01 20.31
CA CYS A 215 -31.02 24.23 21.00
C CYS A 215 -32.52 24.53 20.77
N ALA A 216 -33.14 25.28 21.68
CA ALA A 216 -34.57 25.62 21.61
C ALA A 216 -34.98 26.26 20.26
N THR A 217 -34.08 27.04 19.65
CA THR A 217 -34.26 27.63 18.32
C THR A 217 -34.33 26.55 17.23
N CYS A 218 -33.39 25.60 17.25
CA CYS A 218 -33.37 24.47 16.30
C CYS A 218 -34.57 23.53 16.51
N GLU A 219 -35.03 23.32 17.74
CA GLU A 219 -36.28 22.61 18.01
C GLU A 219 -37.50 23.35 17.44
N GLY A 220 -37.57 24.67 17.62
CA GLY A 220 -38.62 25.51 17.04
C GLY A 220 -38.65 25.41 15.52
N HIS A 221 -37.49 25.49 14.86
CA HIS A 221 -37.39 25.30 13.41
C HIS A 221 -37.84 23.90 12.97
N ARG A 222 -37.48 22.84 13.71
CA ARG A 222 -37.96 21.48 13.41
C ARG A 222 -39.47 21.34 13.51
N LYS A 223 -40.08 21.90 14.57
CA LYS A 223 -41.55 21.89 14.75
C LYS A 223 -42.25 22.60 13.59
N ASN A 224 -41.72 23.74 13.15
CA ASN A 224 -42.28 24.48 12.03
C ASN A 224 -42.18 23.70 10.70
N ILE A 225 -41.05 23.03 10.45
CA ILE A 225 -40.87 22.19 9.25
C ILE A 225 -41.86 21.02 9.26
N MET A 226 -42.00 20.32 10.38
CA MET A 226 -42.95 19.20 10.48
C MET A 226 -44.39 19.65 10.25
N LYS A 227 -44.79 20.78 10.86
CA LYS A 227 -46.13 21.35 10.66
C LYS A 227 -46.39 21.71 9.19
N ALA A 228 -45.40 22.27 8.50
CA ALA A 228 -45.50 22.60 7.08
C ALA A 228 -45.62 21.36 6.18
N ILE A 229 -44.95 20.25 6.52
CA ILE A 229 -45.08 18.97 5.81
C ILE A 229 -46.51 18.43 5.97
N GLU A 230 -47.02 18.37 7.20
CA GLU A 230 -48.40 17.91 7.48
C GLU A 230 -49.48 18.79 6.82
N GLU A 231 -49.23 20.10 6.68
CA GLU A 231 -50.11 21.02 5.96
C GLU A 231 -50.07 20.83 4.43
N SER A 232 -48.95 20.35 3.89
CA SER A 232 -48.80 20.07 2.45
C SER A 232 -49.32 18.70 2.01
N GLU A 233 -49.49 17.78 2.96
CA GLU A 233 -50.04 16.44 2.74
C GLU A 233 -51.58 16.38 2.92
N LYS A 234 -52.22 17.52 3.23
CA LYS A 234 -53.68 17.73 3.22
C LYS A 234 -54.15 18.38 1.94
#